data_AF-A0A1F6TXS6-F1
#
_entry.id   AF-A0A1F6TXS6-F1
#
_cell.length_a   1.000
_cell.length_b   1.000
_cell.length_c   1.000
_cell.angle_alpha   90.00
_cell.angle_beta   90.00
_cell.angle_gamma   90.00
#
_symmetry.space_group_name_H-M   'P 1'
#
loop_
_entity.id
_entity.type
_entity.pdbx_description
1 polymer ?
#
loop_
_entity_poly.entity_id
_entity_poly.type
_entity_poly.pdbx_seq_one_letter_code
_entity_poly.pdbx_strand_id
1 'polypeptide(L)'
;MGFCCEMNVIGPMEMVTLDGHGVERARESCGYLLAVPEEAEDAVNDIALSCQHTGDYWGAIERIVNSWREIPWALIALDREYKLAGHLMSTKGDTRELRFAWYSVNRRVPTHLSWLFVMNKSILAKLADRSPLFGHPWALLHDKPEDRRWFCIIDPLPEVWVNETESVDAELFESLEKKGMVPKPII
;
A
#
# COMPACT_ATOMS: atom_id res chain seq x y z
N MET A 1 16.28 8.45 4.35
CA MET A 1 16.45 8.83 2.94
C MET A 1 15.43 8.01 2.18
N GLY A 2 14.50 8.67 1.49
CA GLY A 2 13.50 7.99 0.68
C GLY A 2 14.16 7.06 -0.33
N PHE A 3 13.57 5.89 -0.52
CA PHE A 3 14.02 4.85 -1.43
C PHE A 3 12.96 4.68 -2.52
N CYS A 4 13.37 4.53 -3.78
CA CYS A 4 12.43 4.16 -4.82
C CYS A 4 13.09 3.36 -5.93
N CYS A 5 12.45 2.28 -6.35
CA CYS A 5 12.94 1.36 -7.37
C CYS A 5 11.84 0.96 -8.35
N GLU A 6 12.24 0.51 -9.53
CA GLU A 6 11.33 -0.10 -10.50
C GLU A 6 10.97 -1.52 -10.03
N MET A 7 9.70 -1.88 -10.14
CA MET A 7 9.20 -3.23 -9.91
C MET A 7 9.03 -3.95 -11.24
N ASN A 8 9.30 -5.25 -11.24
CA ASN A 8 9.01 -6.10 -12.37
C ASN A 8 7.58 -6.63 -12.27
N VAL A 9 6.90 -6.65 -13.42
CA VAL A 9 5.58 -7.28 -13.55
C VAL A 9 5.75 -8.57 -14.33
N ILE A 10 5.49 -9.69 -13.67
CA ILE A 10 5.54 -11.03 -14.28
C ILE A 10 4.11 -11.47 -14.57
N GLY A 11 3.80 -11.73 -15.84
CA GLY A 11 2.51 -12.28 -16.23
C GLY A 11 2.02 -11.82 -17.60
N PRO A 12 0.75 -12.10 -17.94
CA PRO A 12 -0.25 -12.76 -17.09
C PRO A 12 0.16 -14.19 -16.73
N MET A 13 -0.09 -14.59 -15.49
CA MET A 13 0.19 -15.94 -14.98
C MET A 13 -1.08 -16.81 -15.08
N GLU A 14 -0.90 -18.06 -15.48
CA GLU A 14 -1.96 -19.07 -15.50
C GLU A 14 -1.57 -20.23 -14.58
N MET A 15 -2.45 -20.59 -13.66
CA MET A 15 -2.33 -21.83 -12.89
C MET A 15 -3.01 -22.94 -13.68
N VAL A 16 -2.24 -23.97 -13.99
CA VAL A 16 -2.74 -25.18 -14.64
C VAL A 16 -2.83 -26.29 -13.60
N THR A 17 -4.03 -26.83 -13.40
CA THR A 17 -4.21 -28.01 -12.55
C THR A 17 -4.09 -29.26 -13.41
N LEU A 18 -3.14 -30.14 -13.07
CA LEU A 18 -2.95 -31.43 -13.72
C LEU A 18 -3.63 -32.54 -12.92
N ASP A 19 -4.15 -33.57 -13.58
CA ASP A 19 -4.60 -34.80 -12.92
C ASP A 19 -3.43 -35.74 -12.56
N GLY A 20 -3.75 -36.88 -11.95
CA GLY A 20 -2.76 -37.90 -11.56
C GLY A 20 -2.01 -38.56 -12.72
N HIS A 21 -2.38 -38.25 -13.97
CA HIS A 21 -1.69 -38.69 -15.18
C HIS A 21 -0.96 -37.54 -15.89
N GLY A 22 -0.94 -36.35 -15.29
CA GLY A 22 -0.30 -35.15 -15.87
C GLY A 22 -1.15 -34.46 -16.94
N VAL A 23 -2.45 -34.77 -17.04
CA VAL A 23 -3.34 -34.14 -18.02
C VAL A 23 -3.97 -32.88 -17.42
N GLU A 24 -3.95 -31.78 -18.15
CA GLU A 24 -4.59 -30.52 -17.77
C GLU A 24 -6.10 -30.67 -17.57
N ARG A 25 -6.59 -30.29 -16.38
CA ARG A 25 -8.01 -30.29 -16.00
C ARG A 25 -8.62 -28.91 -15.95
N ALA A 26 -7.84 -27.92 -15.51
CA ALA A 26 -8.32 -26.56 -15.32
C ALA A 26 -7.18 -25.58 -15.55
N ARG A 27 -7.54 -24.40 -16.02
CA ARG A 27 -6.66 -23.27 -16.25
C ARG A 27 -7.32 -22.04 -15.66
N GLU A 28 -6.64 -21.43 -14.70
CA GLU A 28 -7.14 -20.26 -13.99
C GLU A 28 -6.15 -19.12 -14.18
N SER A 29 -6.66 -17.94 -14.56
CA SER A 29 -5.82 -16.74 -14.58
C SER A 29 -5.52 -16.32 -13.15
N CYS A 30 -4.24 -16.25 -12.81
CA CYS A 30 -3.76 -15.80 -11.51
C CYS A 30 -3.40 -14.30 -11.50
N GLY A 31 -3.79 -13.57 -12.54
CA GLY A 31 -3.44 -12.17 -12.70
C GLY A 31 -1.96 -11.97 -13.02
N TYR A 32 -1.35 -11.00 -12.37
CA TYR A 32 0.05 -10.66 -12.54
C TYR A 32 0.75 -10.77 -11.19
N LEU A 33 2.01 -11.16 -11.22
CA LEU A 33 2.91 -11.22 -10.08
C LEU A 33 3.79 -9.97 -10.09
N LEU A 34 3.74 -9.19 -9.01
CA LEU A 34 4.73 -8.15 -8.76
C LEU A 34 6.00 -8.76 -8.18
N ALA A 35 7.08 -8.72 -8.95
CA ALA A 35 8.41 -9.06 -8.48
C ALA A 35 9.14 -7.77 -8.10
N VAL A 36 9.46 -7.65 -6.81
CA VAL A 36 10.12 -6.48 -6.24
C VAL A 36 11.60 -6.79 -6.03
N PRO A 37 12.51 -5.83 -6.27
CA PRO A 37 13.94 -6.05 -6.04
C PRO A 37 14.23 -6.45 -4.59
N GLU A 38 15.25 -7.29 -4.38
CA GLU A 38 15.66 -7.77 -3.05
C GLU A 38 15.94 -6.59 -2.11
N GLU A 39 16.52 -5.50 -2.61
CA GLU A 39 16.83 -4.31 -1.83
C GLU A 39 15.58 -3.61 -1.27
N ALA A 40 14.45 -3.73 -1.97
CA ALA A 40 13.18 -3.16 -1.53
C ALA A 40 12.51 -4.03 -0.46
N GLU A 41 12.59 -5.35 -0.62
CA GLU A 41 12.13 -6.31 0.39
C GLU A 41 12.93 -6.16 1.68
N ASP A 42 14.27 -6.11 1.58
CA ASP A 42 15.18 -5.88 2.71
C ASP A 42 14.85 -4.57 3.43
N ALA A 43 14.67 -3.48 2.69
CA ALA A 43 14.35 -2.18 3.30
C ALA A 43 13.01 -2.18 4.05
N VAL A 44 11.99 -2.87 3.55
CA VAL A 44 10.70 -3.04 4.25
C VAL A 44 10.86 -3.91 5.50
N ASN A 45 11.60 -5.02 5.36
CA ASN A 45 11.85 -5.95 6.45
C ASN A 45 12.68 -5.31 7.57
N ASP A 46 13.67 -4.48 7.25
CA ASP A 46 14.46 -3.71 8.22
C ASP A 46 13.60 -2.77 9.06
N ILE A 47 12.66 -2.05 8.42
CA ILE A 47 11.72 -1.19 9.13
C ILE A 47 10.83 -2.05 10.04
N ALA A 48 10.32 -3.17 9.54
CA ALA A 48 9.47 -4.06 10.31
C ALA A 48 10.19 -4.71 11.51
N LEU A 49 11.46 -5.09 11.35
CA LEU A 49 12.32 -5.62 12.40
C LEU A 49 12.55 -4.58 13.51
N SER A 50 12.74 -3.31 13.14
CA SER A 50 12.88 -2.21 14.12
C SER A 50 11.65 -2.07 15.04
N CYS A 51 10.49 -2.53 14.59
CA CYS A 51 9.25 -2.57 15.36
C CYS A 51 9.10 -3.81 16.26
N GLN A 52 10.15 -4.66 16.40
CA GLN A 52 10.17 -5.88 17.22
C GLN A 52 9.22 -7.00 16.74
N HIS A 53 9.04 -7.16 15.44
CA HIS A 53 8.17 -8.20 14.90
C HIS A 53 8.85 -9.31 14.12
N THR A 54 8.18 -10.47 14.13
CA THR A 54 8.51 -11.67 13.36
C THR A 54 7.40 -11.96 12.36
N GLY A 55 7.67 -11.90 11.05
CA GLY A 55 6.70 -12.25 10.01
C GLY A 55 7.12 -11.82 8.60
N ASP A 56 6.52 -12.46 7.59
CA ASP A 56 6.69 -12.11 6.17
C ASP A 56 5.69 -10.98 5.81
N TYR A 57 6.16 -9.74 5.99
CA TYR A 57 5.37 -8.53 5.76
C TYR A 57 5.13 -8.27 4.28
N TRP A 58 6.19 -8.45 3.49
CA TRP A 58 6.14 -8.29 2.05
C TRP A 58 5.12 -9.26 1.43
N GLY A 59 5.18 -10.55 1.79
CA GLY A 59 4.26 -11.56 1.28
C GLY A 59 2.79 -11.33 1.63
N ALA A 60 2.48 -10.54 2.68
CA ALA A 60 1.10 -10.11 2.94
C ALA A 60 0.61 -9.06 1.92
N ILE A 61 1.44 -8.06 1.63
CA ILE A 61 1.13 -7.01 0.65
C ILE A 61 1.11 -7.57 -0.76
N GLU A 62 2.10 -8.41 -1.10
CA GLU A 62 2.17 -9.11 -2.38
C GLU A 62 0.88 -9.89 -2.65
N ARG A 63 0.38 -10.69 -1.69
CA ARG A 63 -0.89 -11.41 -1.84
C ARG A 63 -2.09 -10.49 -2.06
N ILE A 64 -2.13 -9.32 -1.41
CA ILE A 64 -3.20 -8.35 -1.60
C ILE A 64 -3.15 -7.82 -3.03
N VAL A 65 -1.99 -7.34 -3.48
CA VAL A 65 -1.87 -6.71 -4.80
C VAL A 65 -2.05 -7.72 -5.93
N ASN A 66 -1.51 -8.93 -5.79
CA ASN A 66 -1.68 -9.99 -6.79
C ASN A 66 -3.12 -10.51 -6.86
N SER A 67 -3.96 -10.25 -5.85
CA SER A 67 -5.41 -10.54 -5.94
C SER A 67 -6.18 -9.51 -6.77
N TRP A 68 -5.57 -8.38 -7.12
CA TRP A 68 -6.22 -7.33 -7.89
C TRP A 68 -6.13 -7.59 -9.39
N ARG A 69 -7.19 -7.21 -10.11
CA ARG A 69 -7.23 -7.28 -11.58
C ARG A 69 -6.22 -6.33 -12.23
N GLU A 70 -5.93 -5.23 -11.57
CA GLU A 70 -5.04 -4.16 -12.04
C GLU A 70 -3.91 -3.96 -11.06
N ILE A 71 -2.69 -3.87 -11.58
CA ILE A 71 -1.50 -3.59 -10.79
C ILE A 71 -1.38 -2.08 -10.58
N PRO A 72 -1.20 -1.60 -9.34
CA PRO A 72 -0.97 -0.19 -9.06
C PRO A 72 0.26 0.32 -9.79
N TRP A 73 0.17 1.51 -10.40
CA TRP A 73 1.33 2.19 -10.95
C TRP A 73 2.46 2.35 -9.92
N ALA A 74 2.11 2.67 -8.67
CA ALA A 74 3.08 2.73 -7.58
C ALA A 74 2.56 2.10 -6.28
N LEU A 75 3.45 1.39 -5.59
CA LEU A 75 3.33 0.96 -4.21
C LEU A 75 4.20 1.85 -3.33
N ILE A 76 3.62 2.43 -2.28
CA ILE A 76 4.35 3.32 -1.39
C ILE A 76 4.21 2.80 0.05
N ALA A 77 5.33 2.42 0.65
CA ALA A 77 5.43 2.15 2.07
C ALA A 77 5.74 3.44 2.83
N LEU A 78 5.04 3.66 3.93
CA LEU A 78 5.39 4.68 4.91
C LEU A 78 6.40 4.12 5.92
N ASP A 79 7.09 4.98 6.66
CA ASP A 79 8.12 4.59 7.64
C ASP A 79 7.56 3.97 8.93
N ARG A 80 6.25 4.12 9.15
CA ARG A 80 5.52 3.53 10.27
C ARG A 80 4.03 3.43 9.96
N GLU A 81 3.27 2.88 10.89
CA GLU A 81 1.82 2.94 10.86
C GLU A 81 1.37 4.36 11.22
N TYR A 82 0.53 4.93 10.36
CA TYR A 82 -0.07 6.24 10.54
C TYR A 82 -1.59 6.12 10.65
N LYS A 83 -2.18 6.80 11.63
CA LYS A 83 -3.63 6.90 11.84
C LYS A 83 -4.23 8.05 11.02
N LEU A 84 -3.98 8.05 9.71
CA LEU A 84 -4.33 9.13 8.77
C LEU A 84 -5.46 8.76 7.79
N ALA A 85 -6.26 7.78 8.18
CA ALA A 85 -7.30 7.20 7.35
C ALA A 85 -8.48 8.15 7.07
N GLY A 86 -8.90 8.92 8.07
CA GLY A 86 -9.93 9.95 7.92
C GLY A 86 -9.45 11.08 7.01
N HIS A 87 -8.20 11.53 7.19
CA HIS A 87 -7.55 12.49 6.31
C HIS A 87 -7.45 11.99 4.87
N LEU A 88 -7.07 10.73 4.68
CA LEU A 88 -7.01 10.13 3.35
C LEU A 88 -8.39 10.08 2.69
N MET A 89 -9.42 9.64 3.42
CA MET A 89 -10.81 9.59 2.91
C MET A 89 -11.33 10.97 2.54
N SER A 90 -11.11 11.98 3.39
CA SER A 90 -11.57 13.35 3.14
C SER A 90 -10.84 13.98 1.95
N THR A 91 -9.56 13.65 1.76
CA THR A 91 -8.74 14.24 0.69
C THR A 91 -8.93 13.55 -0.66
N LYS A 92 -9.02 12.22 -0.69
CA LYS A 92 -9.19 11.46 -1.95
C LYS A 92 -10.67 11.40 -2.41
N GLY A 93 -11.61 11.51 -1.47
CA GLY A 93 -13.03 11.29 -1.72
C GLY A 93 -13.34 9.84 -2.15
N ASP A 94 -14.24 9.71 -3.12
CA ASP A 94 -14.75 8.41 -3.58
C ASP A 94 -13.87 7.72 -4.63
N THR A 95 -12.72 8.28 -4.98
CA THR A 95 -11.84 7.66 -5.98
C THR A 95 -11.34 6.29 -5.51
N ARG A 96 -11.30 5.35 -6.47
CA ARG A 96 -10.68 4.01 -6.33
C ARG A 96 -9.27 3.96 -6.90
N GLU A 97 -8.80 5.07 -7.48
CA GLU A 97 -7.48 5.20 -8.08
C GLU A 97 -6.38 5.37 -7.03
N LEU A 98 -6.76 5.65 -5.78
CA LEU A 98 -5.88 5.65 -4.62
C LEU A 98 -6.51 4.77 -3.55
N ARG A 99 -5.77 3.73 -3.14
CA ARG A 99 -6.16 2.81 -2.06
C ARG A 99 -5.14 2.92 -0.94
N PHE A 100 -5.57 2.55 0.27
CA PHE A 100 -4.74 2.70 1.45
C PHE A 100 -4.96 1.51 2.37
N ALA A 101 -3.91 0.72 2.57
CA ALA A 101 -3.91 -0.30 3.61
C ALA A 101 -3.28 0.31 4.86
N TRP A 102 -4.09 0.44 5.89
CA TRP A 102 -3.66 0.58 7.28
C TRP A 102 -4.25 -0.58 8.08
N TYR A 103 -3.61 -0.96 9.19
CA TYR A 103 -4.05 -2.14 9.95
C TYR A 103 -4.09 -1.86 11.45
N SER A 104 -5.23 -1.39 11.92
CA SER A 104 -5.52 -1.24 13.34
C SER A 104 -7.03 -1.50 13.49
N VAL A 105 -7.52 -2.43 14.30
CA VAL A 105 -7.41 -2.46 15.77
C VAL A 105 -7.37 -3.90 16.37
N ASN A 106 -7.47 -4.99 15.60
CA ASN A 106 -7.84 -6.28 16.22
C ASN A 106 -7.36 -7.61 15.58
N ARG A 107 -6.14 -7.72 15.05
CA ARG A 107 -5.57 -9.06 14.71
C ARG A 107 -4.18 -9.26 15.29
N ARG A 108 -3.89 -10.52 15.62
CA ARG A 108 -2.70 -11.07 16.30
C ARG A 108 -1.34 -10.79 15.62
N VAL A 109 -1.29 -9.97 14.57
CA VAL A 109 -0.06 -9.56 13.89
C VAL A 109 -0.28 -8.12 13.39
N PRO A 110 0.38 -7.11 13.97
CA PRO A 110 0.34 -5.75 13.45
C PRO A 110 1.23 -5.62 12.22
N THR A 111 0.72 -5.01 11.16
CA THR A 111 1.54 -4.49 10.07
C THR A 111 1.88 -3.06 10.40
N HIS A 112 3.10 -2.83 10.89
CA HIS A 112 3.58 -1.53 11.36
C HIS A 112 3.90 -0.53 10.24
N LEU A 113 3.42 -0.79 9.03
CA LEU A 113 3.62 0.08 7.90
C LEU A 113 2.26 0.35 7.26
N SER A 114 1.99 1.62 7.07
CA SER A 114 0.89 2.08 6.24
C SER A 114 1.32 2.05 4.77
N TRP A 115 0.41 1.67 3.87
CA TRP A 115 0.68 1.49 2.45
C TRP A 115 -0.29 2.27 1.59
N LEU A 116 0.24 3.10 0.68
CA LEU A 116 -0.55 3.71 -0.39
C LEU A 116 -0.38 2.89 -1.67
N PHE A 117 -1.50 2.59 -2.32
CA PHE A 117 -1.52 1.97 -3.64
C PHE A 117 -2.07 2.98 -4.63
N VAL A 118 -1.21 3.45 -5.52
CA VAL A 118 -1.52 4.48 -6.51
C VAL A 118 -1.77 3.80 -7.85
N MET A 119 -3.02 3.78 -8.30
CA MET A 119 -3.39 3.11 -9.55
C MET A 119 -2.90 3.87 -10.78
N ASN A 120 -2.84 5.19 -10.72
CA ASN A 120 -2.35 6.01 -11.83
C ASN A 120 -1.56 7.24 -11.36
N LYS A 121 -0.66 7.72 -12.22
CA LYS A 121 0.17 8.88 -11.93
C LYS A 121 -0.64 10.16 -11.73
N SER A 122 -1.72 10.32 -12.49
CA SER A 122 -2.57 11.51 -12.44
C SER A 122 -3.24 11.74 -11.09
N ILE A 123 -3.66 10.69 -10.38
CA ILE A 123 -4.29 10.87 -9.07
C ILE A 123 -3.29 11.37 -8.04
N LEU A 124 -2.04 10.89 -8.09
CA LEU A 124 -0.99 11.36 -7.18
C LEU A 124 -0.62 12.81 -7.50
N ALA A 125 -0.46 13.15 -8.78
CA ALA A 125 -0.21 14.53 -9.23
C ALA A 125 -1.30 15.50 -8.73
N LYS A 126 -2.56 15.11 -8.84
CA LYS A 126 -3.71 15.91 -8.40
C LYS A 126 -3.73 16.14 -6.88
N LEU A 127 -3.24 15.17 -6.11
CA LEU A 127 -3.29 15.20 -4.65
C LEU A 127 -2.00 15.75 -4.01
N ALA A 128 -0.91 15.87 -4.77
CA ALA A 128 0.42 16.22 -4.29
C ALA A 128 0.44 17.47 -3.38
N ASP A 129 -0.23 18.54 -3.80
CA ASP A 129 -0.24 19.82 -3.08
C ASP A 129 -1.25 19.86 -1.92
N ARG A 130 -2.05 18.80 -1.72
CA ARG A 130 -3.11 18.79 -0.70
C ARG A 130 -2.61 18.35 0.68
N SER A 131 -1.51 17.60 0.74
CA SER A 131 -0.97 17.06 1.99
C SER A 131 0.45 16.50 1.81
N PRO A 132 1.31 16.57 2.83
CA PRO A 132 2.59 15.86 2.85
C PRO A 132 2.48 14.37 2.52
N LEU A 133 1.36 13.72 2.89
CA LEU A 133 1.08 12.32 2.57
C LEU A 133 1.14 12.01 1.07
N PHE A 134 0.83 12.98 0.21
CA PHE A 134 0.85 12.85 -1.25
C PHE A 134 2.04 13.59 -1.87
N GLY A 135 2.43 14.73 -1.31
CA GLY A 135 3.56 15.53 -1.79
C GLY A 135 4.89 14.79 -1.67
N HIS A 136 5.13 14.07 -0.57
CA HIS A 136 6.37 13.31 -0.37
C HIS A 136 6.53 12.18 -1.41
N PRO A 137 5.54 11.30 -1.62
CA PRO A 137 5.62 10.32 -2.71
C PRO A 137 5.73 10.97 -4.08
N TRP A 138 5.01 12.07 -4.34
CA TRP A 138 5.07 12.75 -5.63
C TRP A 138 6.47 13.27 -5.95
N ALA A 139 7.20 13.79 -4.96
CA ALA A 139 8.58 14.24 -5.13
C ALA A 139 9.49 13.12 -5.68
N LEU A 140 9.26 11.86 -5.27
CA LEU A 140 10.02 10.69 -5.74
C LEU A 140 9.55 10.16 -7.10
N LEU A 141 8.26 10.35 -7.44
CA LEU A 141 7.58 9.65 -8.52
C LEU A 141 7.24 10.54 -9.74
N HIS A 142 7.32 11.86 -9.62
CA HIS A 142 6.84 12.79 -10.66
C HIS A 142 7.55 12.64 -12.02
N ASP A 143 8.82 12.23 -12.03
CA ASP A 143 9.62 12.01 -13.24
C ASP A 143 9.53 10.58 -13.77
N LYS A 144 8.87 9.67 -13.04
CA LYS A 144 8.83 8.25 -13.35
C LYS A 144 7.84 7.91 -14.48
N PRO A 145 8.21 7.06 -15.45
CA PRO A 145 7.31 6.62 -16.52
C PRO A 145 6.02 5.94 -16.03
N GLU A 146 4.92 6.15 -16.75
CA GLU A 146 3.59 5.58 -16.44
C GLU A 146 3.40 4.13 -16.90
N ASP A 147 4.17 3.72 -17.91
CA ASP A 147 4.19 2.36 -18.45
C ASP A 147 4.97 1.36 -17.58
N ARG A 148 5.68 1.85 -16.56
CA ARG A 148 6.45 1.07 -15.58
C ARG A 148 5.76 1.03 -14.22
N ARG A 149 6.30 0.22 -13.30
CA ARG A 149 5.76 0.06 -11.94
C ARG A 149 6.81 0.41 -10.92
N TRP A 150 6.40 1.05 -9.84
CA TRP A 150 7.33 1.66 -8.89
C TRP A 150 7.02 1.24 -7.46
N PHE A 151 8.05 0.92 -6.70
CA PHE A 151 7.97 0.79 -5.25
C PHE A 151 8.79 1.89 -4.62
N CYS A 152 8.21 2.62 -3.67
CA CYS A 152 8.95 3.59 -2.89
C CYS A 152 8.70 3.41 -1.38
N ILE A 153 9.73 3.73 -0.59
CA ILE A 153 9.63 4.01 0.84
C ILE A 153 9.87 5.50 0.99
N ILE A 154 8.93 6.22 1.59
CA ILE A 154 9.10 7.66 1.81
C ILE A 154 9.82 7.94 3.12
N ASP A 155 10.49 9.10 3.17
CA ASP A 155 10.97 9.65 4.44
C ASP A 155 9.79 9.95 5.38
N PRO A 156 10.04 9.94 6.71
CA PRO A 156 9.02 10.24 7.71
C PRO A 156 8.24 11.52 7.39
N LEU A 157 6.92 11.46 7.57
CA LEU A 157 6.05 12.61 7.40
C LEU A 157 6.37 13.67 8.48
N PRO A 158 6.16 14.97 8.21
CA PRO A 158 6.51 16.02 9.17
C PRO A 158 5.76 15.82 10.49
N GLU A 159 6.49 15.66 11.60
CA GLU A 159 5.94 15.23 12.89
C GLU A 159 4.81 16.14 13.39
N VAL A 160 4.98 17.45 13.25
CA VAL A 160 3.96 18.45 13.62
C VAL A 160 2.65 18.21 12.86
N TRP A 161 2.73 18.00 11.55
CA TRP A 161 1.57 17.75 10.70
C TRP A 161 0.90 16.42 11.03
N VAL A 162 1.69 15.38 11.29
CA VAL A 162 1.17 14.06 11.68
C VAL A 162 0.39 14.17 12.99
N ASN A 163 0.98 14.78 14.02
CA ASN A 163 0.36 14.88 15.34
C ASN A 163 -0.97 15.65 15.29
N GLU A 164 -1.03 16.74 14.54
CA GLU A 164 -2.27 17.51 14.32
C GLU A 164 -3.33 16.68 13.61
N THR A 165 -2.93 15.99 12.53
CA THR A 165 -3.87 15.25 11.67
C THR A 165 -4.39 13.97 12.34
N GLU A 166 -3.51 13.22 13.02
CA GLU A 166 -3.91 12.02 13.77
C GLU A 166 -4.83 12.35 14.95
N SER A 167 -4.66 13.51 15.58
CA SER A 167 -5.56 13.97 16.65
C SER A 167 -6.98 14.20 16.11
N VAL A 168 -7.11 14.86 14.95
CA VAL A 168 -8.41 15.09 14.30
C VAL A 168 -9.05 13.77 13.86
N ASP A 169 -8.25 12.87 13.27
CA ASP A 169 -8.74 11.57 12.86
C ASP A 169 -9.19 10.73 14.06
N ALA A 170 -8.44 10.72 15.16
CA ALA A 170 -8.81 9.99 16.38
C ALA A 170 -10.20 10.41 16.91
N GLU A 171 -10.48 11.71 16.94
CA GLU A 171 -11.80 12.22 17.32
C GLU A 171 -12.92 11.75 16.37
N LEU A 172 -12.62 11.70 15.06
CA LEU A 172 -13.55 11.20 14.05
C LEU A 172 -13.82 9.70 14.25
N PHE A 173 -12.77 8.89 14.46
CA PHE A 173 -12.88 7.45 14.71
C PHE A 173 -13.74 7.18 15.95
N GLU A 174 -13.45 7.84 17.08
CA GLU A 174 -14.26 7.70 18.29
C GLU A 174 -15.73 8.08 18.06
N SER A 175 -15.97 9.13 17.28
CA SER A 175 -17.32 9.60 16.93
C SER A 175 -18.08 8.57 16.06
N LEU A 176 -17.40 7.93 15.11
CA LEU A 176 -17.96 6.88 14.26
C LEU A 176 -18.22 5.58 15.04
N GLU A 177 -17.29 5.19 15.92
CA GLU A 177 -17.46 4.01 16.79
C GLU A 177 -18.64 4.19 17.74
N LYS A 178 -18.79 5.37 18.36
CA LYS A 178 -19.97 5.71 19.19
C LYS A 178 -21.29 5.62 18.41
N LYS A 179 -21.25 5.76 17.09
CA LYS A 179 -22.39 5.61 16.18
C LYS A 179 -22.54 4.19 15.62
N GLY A 180 -21.71 3.23 16.06
CA GLY A 180 -21.72 1.84 15.59
C GLY A 180 -21.15 1.65 14.18
N MET A 181 -20.41 2.64 13.65
CA MET A 181 -19.77 2.56 12.35
C MET A 181 -18.29 2.20 12.53
N VAL A 182 -17.91 0.97 12.15
CA VAL A 182 -16.50 0.55 12.15
C VAL A 182 -15.90 0.83 10.77
N PRO A 183 -14.95 1.78 10.65
CA PRO A 183 -14.22 1.99 9.40
C PRO A 183 -13.51 0.70 8.99
N LYS A 184 -13.80 0.23 7.77
CA LYS A 184 -13.16 -0.95 7.19
C LYS A 184 -11.85 -0.54 6.51
N PRO A 185 -10.84 -1.42 6.48
CA PRO A 185 -9.65 -1.20 5.65
C PRO A 185 -10.06 -0.88 4.21
N ILE A 186 -9.47 0.15 3.61
CA ILE A 186 -9.79 0.59 2.25
C ILE A 186 -8.81 -0.05 1.27
N ILE A 187 -9.05 -1.33 1.00
CA ILE A 187 -8.30 -2.15 0.04
C ILE A 187 -9.08 -2.24 -1.28
#